data_AF-A0A3D4I2I9-F1
#
_entry.id   AF-A0A3D4I2I9-F1
#
_cell.length_a   1.000
_cell.length_b   1.000
_cell.length_c   1.000
_cell.angle_alpha   90.00
_cell.angle_beta   90.00
_cell.angle_gamma   90.00
#
_symmetry.space_group_name_H-M   'P 1'
#
loop_
_entity.id
_entity.type
_entity.pdbx_description
1 polymer ?
#
loop_
_entity_poly.entity_id
_entity_poly.type
_entity_poly.pdbx_seq_one_letter_code
_entity_poly.pdbx_strand_id
1 'polypeptide(L)' 'MDKKYGLGEFAKSLGCRAVYDEPMKCHTSFKTGGGADVFITADSAANLS' A
#
# COMPACT_ATOMS: atom_id res chain seq x y z
N MET A 1 -9.65 16.41 -2.04
CA MET A 1 -8.75 15.35 -2.53
C MET A 1 -8.86 14.20 -1.54
N ASP A 2 -9.24 13.00 -2.00
CA ASP A 2 -9.42 11.85 -1.12
C ASP A 2 -8.09 11.48 -0.44
N LYS A 3 -8.10 11.38 0.90
CA LYS A 3 -6.88 11.26 1.72
C LYS A 3 -6.01 10.05 1.34
N LYS A 4 -6.63 8.96 0.85
CA LYS A 4 -5.93 7.75 0.40
C LYS A 4 -5.05 7.97 -0.83
N TYR A 5 -5.45 8.83 -1.76
CA TYR A 5 -4.60 9.15 -2.91
C TYR A 5 -3.39 9.97 -2.51
N GLY A 6 -3.57 10.91 -1.56
CA GLY A 6 -2.46 11.69 -1.01
C GLY A 6 -1.38 10.82 -0.37
N LEU A 7 -1.79 9.80 0.41
CA LEU A 7 -0.84 8.86 1.02
C LEU A 7 -0.11 8.01 -0.03
N GLY A 8 -0.83 7.49 -1.04
CA GLY A 8 -0.21 6.70 -2.10
C GLY A 8 0.79 7.49 -2.94
N GLU A 9 0.49 8.75 -3.27
CA GLU A 9 1.42 9.63 -4.00
C GLU A 9 2.64 10.00 -3.17
N PHE A 10 2.47 10.25 -1.86
CA PHE A 10 3.59 10.45 -0.95
C PHE A 10 4.48 9.21 -0.84
N ALA A 11 3.88 8.02 -0.73
CA ALA A 11 4.66 6.78 -0.70
C ALA A 11 5.46 6.57 -2.01
N LYS A 12 4.88 6.88 -3.16
CA LYS A 12 5.58 6.84 -4.46
C LYS A 12 6.73 7.84 -4.52
N SER A 13 6.58 9.05 -3.97
CA SER A 13 7.67 10.04 -3.96
C SER A 13 8.84 9.62 -3.09
N LEU A 14 8.61 8.75 -2.11
CA LEU A 14 9.64 8.07 -1.31
C LEU A 14 10.23 6.83 -1.99
N GLY A 15 9.78 6.48 -3.20
CA GLY A 15 10.24 5.31 -3.94
C GLY A 15 9.51 4.00 -3.60
N CYS A 16 8.42 4.05 -2.82
CA CYS A 16 7.61 2.87 -2.55
C CYS A 16 6.70 2.52 -3.74
N ARG A 17 6.25 1.26 -3.79
CA ARG A 17 5.12 0.88 -4.64
C ARG A 17 3.82 1.15 -3.90
N ALA A 18 2.84 1.76 -4.57
CA ALA A 18 1.50 1.96 -4.03
C ALA A 18 0.44 1.44 -5.01
N VAL A 19 -0.46 0.58 -4.52
CA VAL A 19 -1.58 0.00 -5.27
C VAL A 19 -2.88 0.33 -4.53
N TYR A 20 -3.96 0.57 -5.27
CA TYR A 20 -5.28 0.87 -4.70
C TYR A 20 -6.20 -0.34 -4.88
N ASP A 21 -7.10 -0.55 -3.93
CA ASP A 21 -8.06 -1.67 -3.92
C ASP A 21 -7.40 -3.06 -4.00
N GLU A 22 -6.19 -3.19 -3.41
CA GLU A 22 -5.42 -4.43 -3.42
C GLU A 22 -6.08 -5.47 -2.49
N PRO A 23 -6.42 -6.67 -2.97
CA PRO A 23 -7.14 -7.67 -2.18
C PRO A 23 -6.24 -8.36 -1.15
N MET A 24 -6.55 -8.20 0.13
CA MET A 24 -5.72 -8.72 1.24
C MET A 24 -5.68 -10.24 1.33
N LYS A 25 -6.62 -10.97 0.69
CA LYS A 25 -6.51 -12.42 0.51
C LYS A 25 -5.21 -12.87 -0.19
N CYS A 26 -4.56 -11.99 -0.95
CA CYS A 26 -3.27 -12.28 -1.59
C CYS A 26 -2.10 -12.28 -0.58
N HIS A 27 -2.25 -11.54 0.53
CA HIS A 27 -1.18 -11.23 1.48
C HIS A 27 -1.35 -11.90 2.85
N THR A 28 -2.46 -12.59 3.10
CA THR A 28 -2.71 -13.36 4.33
C THR A 28 -2.54 -14.86 4.11
N SER A 29 -2.10 -15.60 5.14
CA SER A 29 -1.95 -17.06 5.10
C SER A 29 -3.30 -17.78 4.97
N PHE A 30 -4.33 -17.27 5.64
CA PHE A 30 -5.70 -17.80 5.58
C PHE A 30 -6.41 -17.49 4.24
N LYS A 31 -5.79 -16.69 3.35
CA LYS A 31 -6.34 -16.32 2.04
C LYS A 31 -7.71 -15.66 2.12
N THR A 32 -7.90 -14.84 3.14
CA THR A 32 -9.10 -14.02 3.35
C THR A 32 -8.74 -12.53 3.45
N GLY A 33 -9.71 -11.65 3.18
CA GLY A 33 -9.55 -10.20 3.25
C GLY A 33 -9.99 -9.49 1.97
N GLY A 34 -10.72 -8.38 2.15
CA GLY A 34 -11.19 -7.51 1.07
C GLY A 34 -10.11 -6.58 0.52
N GLY A 35 -10.51 -5.58 -0.27
CA GLY A 35 -9.62 -4.57 -0.82
C GLY A 35 -9.10 -3.60 0.25
N ALA A 36 -7.80 -3.34 0.25
CA ALA A 36 -7.22 -2.22 0.99
C ALA A 36 -7.38 -0.93 0.19
N ASP A 37 -7.79 0.16 0.84
CA ASP A 37 -7.91 1.48 0.18
C ASP A 37 -6.59 1.90 -0.50
N VAL A 38 -5.46 1.61 0.13
CA VAL A 38 -4.11 1.76 -0.42
C VAL A 38 -3.20 0.70 0.21
N PHE A 39 -2.42 0.01 -0.61
CA PHE A 39 -1.43 -0.98 -0.22
C PHE A 39 -0.03 -0.50 -0.65
N ILE A 40 0.85 -0.31 0.33
CA ILE A 40 2.19 0.22 0.13
C ILE A 40 3.21 -0.87 0.38
N THR A 41 4.12 -1.08 -0.57
CA THR A 41 5.28 -1.95 -0.40
C THR A 41 6.53 -1.09 -0.31
N ALA A 42 7.23 -1.23 0.82
CA ALA A 42 8.55 -0.65 1.06
C ALA A 42 9.60 -1.72 0.81
N ASP A 43 10.47 -1.50 -0.19
CA ASP A 43 11.54 -2.44 -0.55
C ASP A 43 12.84 -2.15 0.24
N SER A 44 12.89 -1.04 0.98
CA SER A 44 14.01 -0.66 1.84
C SER A 44 13.53 -0.13 3.19
N ALA A 45 14.29 -0.40 4.25
CA ALA A 45 14.05 0.19 5.57
C ALA A 45 14.10 1.73 5.57
N ALA A 46 14.83 2.33 4.62
CA ALA A 46 14.87 3.77 4.42
C ALA A 46 13.51 4.37 4.02
N ASN A 47 12.56 3.54 3.56
CA ASN A 47 11.21 3.99 3.22
C ASN A 47 10.26 4.10 4.44
N LEU A 48 10.71 3.69 5.64
CA LEU A 48 9.89 3.64 6.86
C LEU A 48 10.15 4.80 7.84
N SER A 49 11.05 5.71 7.50
CA SER A 49 11.49 6.84 8.36
C SER A 49 10.61 8.07 8.23
#